data_AF-A0A7C2WIH5-F1
#
_entry.id   AF-A0A7C2WIH5-F1
#
_cell.length_a   1.000
_cell.length_b   1.000
_cell.length_c   1.000
_cell.angle_alpha   90.00
_cell.angle_beta   90.00
_cell.angle_gamma   90.00
#
_symmetry.space_group_name_H-M   'P 1'
#
loop_
_entity.id
_entity.type
_entity.pdbx_description
1 polymer ?
#
loop_
_entity_poly.entity_id
_entity_poly.type
_entity_poly.pdbx_seq_one_letter_code
_entity_poly.pdbx_strand_id
1 'polypeptide(L)'
;DPYRRAGYRVVETSALTGAGLEELWSCLAGKLSALAGPSGVGKSSLVKAFRPDLDIRIGELSEATGRGRHTTTVTSLIQLDEQTFIADTPGIGTLGLWGVESSELDRCFPEFRPYLGACYYADCRHLAEPGCAVRAAVESGAIDAGRYASYQGLLEQLMEEERAEGWRRSRR
;
A
#
# COMPACT_ATOMS: atom_id res chain seq x y z
N ASP A 1 2.68 -7.21 -16.18
CA ASP A 1 2.32 -6.50 -14.94
C ASP A 1 3.41 -6.71 -13.90
N PRO A 2 4.12 -5.64 -13.48
CA PRO A 2 5.19 -5.72 -12.50
C PRO A 2 4.74 -6.25 -11.13
N TYR A 3 3.51 -5.98 -10.70
CA TYR A 3 3.00 -6.41 -9.39
C TYR A 3 2.72 -7.91 -9.37
N ARG A 4 2.14 -8.46 -10.45
CA ARG A 4 1.99 -9.92 -10.61
C ARG A 4 3.34 -10.63 -10.63
N ARG A 5 4.34 -10.09 -11.35
CA ARG A 5 5.70 -10.66 -11.36
C ARG A 5 6.37 -10.60 -9.99
N ALA A 6 6.08 -9.56 -9.20
CA ALA A 6 6.54 -9.45 -7.81
C ALA A 6 5.82 -10.41 -6.85
N GLY A 7 4.81 -11.16 -7.31
CA GLY A 7 4.10 -12.17 -6.52
C GLY A 7 2.82 -11.67 -5.84
N TYR A 8 2.36 -10.46 -6.14
CA TYR A 8 1.06 -9.98 -5.66
C TYR A 8 -0.08 -10.58 -6.48
N ARG A 9 -1.18 -10.92 -5.80
CA ARG A 9 -2.46 -11.19 -6.49
C ARG A 9 -3.06 -9.87 -6.92
N VAL A 10 -3.23 -9.69 -8.23
CA VAL A 10 -3.91 -8.55 -8.83
C VAL A 10 -5.23 -9.05 -9.41
N VAL A 11 -6.32 -8.37 -9.09
CA VAL A 11 -7.64 -8.63 -9.66
C VAL A 11 -8.10 -7.36 -10.35
N GLU A 12 -8.34 -7.43 -11.66
CA GLU A 12 -8.87 -6.31 -12.41
C GLU A 12 -10.39 -6.33 -12.29
N THR A 13 -10.97 -5.25 -11.79
CA THR A 13 -12.41 -5.19 -11.50
C THR A 13 -13.06 -3.92 -12.00
N SER A 14 -14.36 -4.00 -12.29
CA SER A 14 -15.20 -2.85 -12.62
C SER A 14 -16.51 -2.93 -11.85
N ALA A 15 -16.72 -1.99 -10.92
CA ALA A 15 -17.99 -1.86 -10.22
C ALA A 15 -19.15 -1.48 -11.17
N LEU A 16 -18.84 -0.86 -12.32
CA LEU A 16 -19.82 -0.44 -13.30
C LEU A 16 -20.33 -1.61 -14.15
N THR A 17 -19.41 -2.47 -14.62
CA THR A 17 -19.75 -3.57 -15.55
C THR A 17 -19.90 -4.92 -14.84
N GLY A 18 -19.47 -5.01 -13.58
CA GLY A 18 -19.44 -6.26 -12.81
C GLY A 18 -18.24 -7.16 -13.10
N ALA A 19 -17.37 -6.78 -14.05
CA ALA A 19 -16.19 -7.57 -14.41
C ALA A 19 -15.27 -7.76 -13.20
N GLY A 20 -14.78 -9.00 -13.00
CA GLY A 20 -13.82 -9.36 -11.95
C GLY A 20 -14.36 -9.37 -10.52
N LEU A 21 -15.63 -9.02 -10.28
CA LEU A 21 -16.19 -8.96 -8.93
C LEU A 21 -16.29 -10.34 -8.25
N GLU A 22 -16.59 -11.40 -9.01
CA GLU A 22 -16.61 -12.77 -8.49
C GLU A 22 -15.20 -13.22 -8.04
N GLU A 23 -14.17 -12.91 -8.84
CA GLU A 23 -12.80 -13.19 -8.45
C GLU A 23 -12.40 -12.40 -7.21
N LEU A 24 -12.75 -11.11 -7.15
CA LEU A 24 -12.49 -10.29 -5.97
C LEU A 24 -13.23 -10.84 -4.73
N TRP A 25 -14.47 -11.30 -4.88
CA TRP A 25 -15.22 -11.95 -3.81
C TRP A 25 -14.49 -13.18 -3.27
N SER A 26 -13.94 -14.02 -4.15
CA SER A 26 -13.14 -15.18 -3.74
C SER A 26 -11.92 -14.82 -2.87
N CYS A 27 -11.38 -13.60 -3.04
CA CYS A 27 -10.28 -13.10 -2.22
C CYS A 27 -10.76 -12.64 -0.84
N LEU A 28 -11.98 -12.10 -0.74
CA LEU A 28 -12.53 -11.45 0.45
C LEU A 28 -13.31 -12.41 1.35
N ALA A 29 -13.96 -13.43 0.77
CA ALA A 29 -14.87 -14.32 1.48
C ALA A 29 -14.25 -14.92 2.76
N GLY A 30 -14.98 -14.79 3.87
CA GLY A 30 -14.58 -15.28 5.20
C GLY A 30 -13.47 -14.46 5.87
N LYS A 31 -13.18 -13.25 5.40
CA LYS A 31 -12.09 -12.40 5.92
C LYS A 31 -12.58 -11.04 6.39
N LEU A 32 -11.82 -10.48 7.33
CA LEU A 32 -11.81 -9.05 7.62
C LEU A 32 -10.79 -8.37 6.71
N SER A 33 -11.25 -7.49 5.83
CA SER A 33 -10.42 -6.78 4.85
C SER A 33 -10.53 -5.27 5.03
N ALA A 34 -9.53 -4.51 4.57
CA ALA A 34 -9.59 -3.05 4.49
C ALA A 34 -9.39 -2.60 3.05
N LEU A 35 -10.11 -1.56 2.62
CA LEU A 35 -9.93 -0.96 1.31
C LEU A 35 -9.07 0.31 1.44
N ALA A 36 -7.87 0.29 0.87
CA ALA A 36 -6.95 1.43 0.87
C ALA A 36 -6.78 2.01 -0.53
N GLY A 37 -6.59 3.32 -0.62
CA GLY A 37 -6.29 4.03 -1.85
C GLY A 37 -6.82 5.47 -1.85
N PRO A 38 -6.41 6.31 -2.81
CA PRO A 38 -6.83 7.71 -2.90
C PRO A 38 -8.36 7.88 -2.95
N SER A 39 -8.85 9.09 -2.65
CA SER A 39 -10.26 9.42 -2.88
C SER A 39 -10.61 9.31 -4.37
N GLY A 40 -11.84 8.88 -4.68
CA GLY A 40 -12.32 8.79 -6.07
C GLY A 40 -11.92 7.52 -6.85
N VAL A 41 -11.06 6.64 -6.31
CA VAL A 41 -10.65 5.40 -7.02
C VAL A 41 -11.73 4.31 -7.08
N GLY A 42 -12.91 4.52 -6.49
CA GLY A 42 -14.04 3.59 -6.57
C GLY A 42 -14.21 2.63 -5.39
N LYS A 43 -13.56 2.85 -4.24
CA LYS A 43 -13.70 2.00 -3.03
C LYS A 43 -15.17 1.82 -2.60
N SER A 44 -15.90 2.93 -2.43
CA SER A 44 -17.32 2.89 -2.03
C SER A 44 -18.21 2.25 -3.11
N SER A 45 -17.86 2.43 -4.39
CA SER A 45 -18.57 1.78 -5.52
C SER A 45 -18.39 0.26 -5.50
N LEU A 46 -17.19 -0.25 -5.16
CA LEU A 46 -16.95 -1.68 -4.99
C LEU A 46 -17.77 -2.26 -3.83
N VAL A 47 -17.83 -1.56 -2.70
CA VAL A 47 -18.66 -2.01 -1.56
C VAL A 47 -20.13 -2.09 -1.95
N LYS A 48 -20.67 -1.07 -2.64
CA LYS A 48 -22.06 -1.10 -3.13
C LYS A 48 -22.33 -2.20 -4.16
N ALA A 49 -21.33 -2.56 -4.96
CA ALA A 49 -21.50 -3.66 -5.91
C ALA A 49 -21.71 -5.01 -5.20
N PHE A 50 -21.10 -5.22 -4.02
CA PHE A 50 -21.33 -6.41 -3.19
C PHE A 50 -22.56 -6.29 -2.30
N ARG A 51 -22.91 -5.09 -1.85
CA ARG A 51 -24.05 -4.83 -0.96
C ARG A 51 -24.88 -3.64 -1.44
N PRO A 52 -25.77 -3.84 -2.42
CA PRO A 52 -26.59 -2.79 -3.01
C PRO A 52 -27.61 -2.18 -2.02
N ASP A 53 -27.98 -2.95 -1.01
CA ASP A 53 -28.95 -2.62 0.04
C ASP A 53 -28.38 -1.69 1.13
N LEU A 54 -27.05 -1.53 1.18
CA LEU A 54 -26.44 -0.59 2.12
C LEU A 54 -26.61 0.84 1.61
N ASP A 55 -27.26 1.67 2.42
CA ASP A 55 -27.34 3.12 2.23
C ASP A 55 -26.00 3.79 2.60
N ILE A 56 -24.95 3.39 1.89
CA ILE A 56 -23.67 4.11 1.93
C ILE A 56 -23.94 5.39 1.16
N ARG A 57 -23.90 6.54 1.84
CA ARG A 57 -23.87 7.84 1.16
C ARG A 57 -22.64 7.86 0.25
N ILE A 58 -22.82 7.55 -1.04
CA ILE A 58 -21.89 7.92 -2.10
C ILE A 58 -22.20 9.37 -2.37
N GLY A 59 -21.81 10.22 -1.41
CA GLY A 59 -21.94 11.65 -1.49
C GLY A 59 -20.59 12.22 -1.85
N GLU A 60 -20.59 13.10 -2.83
CA GLU A 60 -19.48 13.91 -3.31
C GLU A 60 -18.67 14.53 -2.16
N LEU A 61 -17.43 14.93 -2.48
CA LEU A 61 -16.52 15.66 -1.58
C LEU A 61 -17.32 16.54 -0.62
N SER A 62 -17.22 16.27 0.67
CA SER A 62 -17.82 17.11 1.71
C SER A 62 -17.13 18.49 1.69
N GLU A 63 -17.66 19.40 0.88
CA GLU A 63 -17.50 20.84 1.05
C GLU A 63 -18.27 21.26 2.32
N ALA A 64 -17.65 21.10 3.48
CA ALA A 64 -18.05 21.68 4.76
C ALA A 64 -16.93 21.34 5.77
N THR A 65 -16.26 22.25 6.48
CA THR A 65 -16.50 23.65 6.78
C THR A 65 -15.19 24.23 7.33
N GLY A 66 -14.90 25.48 6.97
CA GLY A 66 -13.81 26.24 7.58
C GLY A 66 -13.99 26.35 9.09
N ARG A 67 -12.84 26.36 9.78
CA ARG A 67 -12.61 26.44 11.24
C ARG A 67 -12.77 25.14 12.04
N GLY A 68 -11.61 24.72 12.56
CA GLY A 68 -11.50 24.21 13.93
C GLY A 68 -11.51 22.69 14.08
N ARG A 69 -10.31 22.10 13.99
CA ARG A 69 -9.93 20.84 14.64
C ARG A 69 -10.76 19.62 14.21
N HIS A 70 -10.47 19.12 13.01
CA HIS A 70 -11.15 17.96 12.43
C HIS A 70 -10.33 16.69 12.61
N THR A 71 -10.80 15.78 13.45
CA THR A 71 -10.39 14.37 13.49
C THR A 71 -11.66 13.54 13.61
N THR A 72 -12.32 13.25 12.49
CA THR A 72 -13.54 12.44 12.49
C THR A 72 -13.14 10.98 12.26
N THR A 73 -12.72 10.34 13.36
CA THR A 73 -12.21 8.97 13.47
C THR A 73 -13.36 7.97 13.61
N VAL A 74 -14.08 7.65 12.54
CA VAL A 74 -14.99 6.49 12.55
C VAL A 74 -14.65 5.58 11.38
N THR A 75 -13.80 4.60 11.65
CA THR A 75 -13.69 3.41 10.81
C THR A 75 -15.01 2.65 10.92
N SER A 76 -15.72 2.51 9.82
CA SER A 76 -16.99 1.78 9.79
C SER A 76 -16.72 0.35 9.34
N LEU A 77 -17.18 -0.64 10.11
CA LEU A 77 -17.08 -2.03 9.73
C LEU A 77 -18.32 -2.43 8.94
N ILE A 78 -18.14 -2.71 7.66
CA ILE A 78 -19.20 -3.08 6.72
C ILE A 78 -19.24 -4.59 6.61
N GLN A 79 -20.29 -5.20 7.12
CA GLN A 79 -20.54 -6.62 6.95
C GLN A 79 -21.03 -6.87 5.51
N LEU A 80 -20.33 -7.72 4.75
CA LEU A 80 -20.76 -8.14 3.41
C LEU A 80 -21.61 -9.40 3.45
N ASP A 81 -21.24 -10.39 4.27
CA ASP A 81 -22.04 -11.58 4.58
C ASP A 81 -21.83 -11.99 6.05
N GLU A 82 -22.25 -13.18 6.48
CA GLU A 82 -22.10 -13.64 7.86
C GLU A 82 -20.64 -13.65 8.38
N GLN A 83 -19.64 -13.82 7.51
CA GLN A 83 -18.23 -14.04 7.90
C GLN A 83 -17.24 -13.07 7.22
N THR A 84 -17.72 -12.21 6.33
CA THR A 84 -16.92 -11.32 5.49
C THR A 84 -17.18 -9.88 5.84
N PHE A 85 -16.12 -9.14 6.14
CA PHE A 85 -16.21 -7.75 6.59
C PHE A 85 -15.21 -6.86 5.86
N ILE A 86 -15.62 -5.63 5.56
CA ILE A 86 -14.76 -4.57 5.05
C ILE A 86 -14.71 -3.43 6.07
N ALA A 87 -13.51 -3.10 6.55
CA ALA A 87 -13.26 -1.85 7.25
C ALA A 87 -13.18 -0.70 6.22
N ASP A 88 -14.17 0.18 6.23
CA ASP A 88 -14.12 1.44 5.52
C ASP A 88 -13.37 2.47 6.38
N THR A 89 -12.21 2.87 5.90
CA THR A 89 -11.33 3.83 6.56
C THR A 89 -11.35 5.15 5.78
N PRO A 90 -12.40 5.98 5.94
CA PRO A 90 -12.43 7.30 5.31
C PRO A 90 -11.21 8.10 5.78
N GLY A 91 -10.37 8.52 4.84
CA GLY A 91 -9.20 9.36 5.13
C GLY A 91 -7.83 8.66 5.18
N ILE A 92 -7.72 7.34 4.99
CA ILE A 92 -6.42 6.71 4.66
C ILE A 92 -6.11 7.03 3.19
N GLY A 93 -5.73 8.29 2.94
CA GLY A 93 -5.27 8.75 1.63
C GLY A 93 -3.87 8.25 1.28
N THR A 94 -3.06 7.98 2.32
CA THR A 94 -1.69 7.46 2.21
C THR A 94 -1.45 6.55 3.40
N LEU A 95 -1.05 5.30 3.15
CA LEU A 95 -0.46 4.44 4.18
C LEU A 95 0.94 4.99 4.44
N GLY A 96 1.19 5.54 5.63
CA GLY A 96 2.54 5.91 6.04
C GLY A 96 3.40 4.66 6.25
N LEU A 97 4.71 4.77 6.09
CA LEU A 97 5.68 3.71 6.40
C LEU A 97 5.97 3.62 7.91
N TRP A 98 4.99 3.92 8.77
CA TRP A 98 5.19 4.00 10.21
C TRP A 98 5.68 2.66 10.77
N GLY A 99 6.81 2.69 11.45
CA GLY A 99 7.42 1.50 12.05
C GLY A 99 8.24 0.66 11.08
N VAL A 100 8.48 1.11 9.85
CA VAL A 100 9.47 0.52 8.94
C VAL A 100 10.76 1.33 9.04
N GLU A 101 11.85 0.69 9.48
CA GLU A 101 13.17 1.30 9.42
C GLU A 101 13.73 1.24 7.99
N SER A 102 14.56 2.21 7.62
CA SER A 102 15.24 2.22 6.31
C SER A 102 16.06 0.95 6.05
N SER A 103 16.56 0.35 7.13
CA SER A 103 17.32 -0.90 7.14
C SER A 103 16.49 -2.16 6.83
N GLU A 104 15.16 -2.08 6.93
CA GLU A 104 14.25 -3.22 6.73
C GLU A 104 13.35 -3.06 5.49
N LEU A 105 13.39 -1.90 4.84
CA LEU A 105 12.54 -1.59 3.70
C LEU A 105 12.71 -2.59 2.55
N ASP A 106 13.92 -3.12 2.34
CA ASP A 106 14.23 -4.11 1.31
C ASP A 106 13.39 -5.39 1.45
N ARG A 107 13.10 -5.83 2.68
CA ARG A 107 12.26 -7.00 3.00
C ARG A 107 10.79 -6.78 2.65
N CYS A 108 10.36 -5.52 2.57
CA CYS A 108 9.00 -5.14 2.19
C CYS A 108 8.75 -5.25 0.66
N PHE A 109 9.79 -5.51 -0.14
CA PHE A 109 9.69 -5.76 -1.59
C PHE A 109 9.85 -7.27 -1.87
N PRO A 110 8.76 -8.02 -2.09
CA PRO A 110 8.83 -9.47 -2.26
C PRO A 110 9.78 -9.94 -3.37
N GLU A 111 9.89 -9.16 -4.45
CA GLU A 111 10.77 -9.42 -5.57
C GLU A 111 12.27 -9.31 -5.24
N PHE A 112 12.64 -8.67 -4.12
CA PHE A 112 14.04 -8.56 -3.70
C PHE A 112 14.50 -9.80 -2.93
N ARG A 113 13.57 -10.51 -2.28
CA ARG A 113 13.86 -11.64 -1.37
C ARG A 113 14.86 -12.68 -1.92
N PRO A 114 14.82 -13.07 -3.21
CA PRO A 114 15.79 -14.02 -3.76
C PRO A 114 17.24 -13.50 -3.81
N TYR A 115 17.44 -12.19 -3.73
CA TYR A 115 18.73 -11.52 -3.89
C TYR A 115 19.28 -10.95 -2.58
N LEU A 116 18.46 -10.92 -1.51
CA LEU A 116 18.91 -10.46 -0.20
C LEU A 116 19.99 -11.41 0.36
N GLY A 117 21.07 -10.83 0.89
CA GLY A 117 22.24 -11.58 1.36
C GLY A 117 23.20 -12.07 0.26
N ALA A 118 22.87 -11.88 -1.02
CA ALA A 118 23.76 -12.20 -2.14
C ALA A 118 24.61 -11.01 -2.62
N CYS A 119 24.48 -9.85 -1.96
CA CYS A 119 25.31 -8.69 -2.25
C CYS A 119 26.73 -8.88 -1.72
N TYR A 120 27.71 -8.25 -2.36
CA TYR A 120 29.10 -8.28 -1.90
C TYR A 120 29.27 -7.70 -0.48
N TYR A 121 28.51 -6.63 -0.16
CA TYR A 121 28.49 -6.00 1.16
C TYR A 121 27.26 -6.44 1.95
N ALA A 122 27.46 -6.72 3.25
CA ALA A 122 26.40 -7.14 4.16
C ALA A 122 25.41 -6.02 4.52
N ASP A 123 25.87 -4.76 4.48
CA ASP A 123 25.11 -3.53 4.75
C ASP A 123 24.67 -2.80 3.47
N CYS A 124 24.61 -3.52 2.35
CA CYS A 124 24.20 -2.98 1.07
C CYS A 124 22.78 -2.42 1.12
N ARG A 125 22.61 -1.14 0.75
CA ARG A 125 21.31 -0.45 0.64
C ARG A 125 20.74 -0.50 -0.78
N HIS A 126 21.38 -1.27 -1.65
CA HIS A 126 20.98 -1.47 -3.03
C HIS A 126 20.86 -0.18 -3.85
N LEU A 127 21.67 0.85 -3.58
CA LEU A 127 21.62 2.14 -4.29
C LEU A 127 22.75 2.30 -5.31
N ALA A 128 23.99 2.25 -4.83
CA ALA A 128 25.19 2.53 -5.62
C ALA A 128 26.33 1.54 -5.34
N GLU A 129 26.13 0.65 -4.38
CA GLU A 129 27.13 -0.30 -3.92
C GLU A 129 27.59 -1.22 -5.06
N PRO A 130 28.90 -1.42 -5.25
CA PRO A 130 29.41 -2.36 -6.23
C PRO A 130 29.09 -3.80 -5.78
N GLY A 131 28.81 -4.67 -6.74
CA GLY A 131 28.43 -6.06 -6.44
C GLY A 131 27.06 -6.22 -5.77
N CYS A 132 26.15 -5.26 -5.98
CA CYS A 132 24.77 -5.36 -5.51
C CYS A 132 23.95 -6.35 -6.37
N ALA A 133 23.49 -7.45 -5.78
CA ALA A 133 22.69 -8.47 -6.45
C ALA A 133 21.31 -7.94 -6.90
N VAL A 134 20.68 -7.07 -6.10
CA VAL A 134 19.40 -6.43 -6.45
C VAL A 134 19.55 -5.56 -7.70
N ARG A 135 20.61 -4.75 -7.79
CA ARG A 135 20.87 -3.90 -8.97
C ARG A 135 21.15 -4.73 -10.21
N ALA A 136 21.94 -5.81 -10.09
CA ALA A 136 22.15 -6.73 -11.21
C ALA A 136 20.84 -7.40 -11.67
N ALA A 137 19.93 -7.71 -10.74
CA ALA A 137 18.61 -8.23 -11.06
C ALA A 137 17.70 -7.18 -11.75
N VAL A 138 17.85 -5.89 -11.43
CA VAL A 138 17.18 -4.80 -12.17
C VAL A 138 17.75 -4.67 -13.58
N GLU A 139 19.08 -4.66 -13.71
CA GLU A 139 19.79 -4.54 -15.00
C GLU A 139 19.48 -5.69 -15.96
N SER A 140 19.28 -6.90 -15.44
CA SER A 140 18.86 -8.07 -16.21
C SER A 140 17.34 -8.15 -16.47
N GLY A 141 16.54 -7.24 -15.90
CA GLY A 141 15.08 -7.21 -16.05
C GLY A 141 14.33 -8.22 -15.19
N ALA A 142 15.00 -8.93 -14.28
CA ALA A 142 14.37 -9.82 -13.31
C ALA A 142 13.57 -9.04 -12.25
N ILE A 143 14.03 -7.84 -11.90
CA ILE A 143 13.29 -6.86 -11.11
C ILE A 143 12.83 -5.73 -12.02
N ASP A 144 11.58 -5.29 -11.84
CA ASP A 144 11.05 -4.17 -12.60
C ASP A 144 11.72 -2.84 -12.22
N ALA A 145 12.15 -2.06 -13.20
CA ALA A 145 12.80 -0.77 -12.96
C ALA A 145 11.89 0.24 -12.24
N GLY A 146 10.57 0.22 -12.48
CA GLY A 146 9.63 1.10 -11.78
C GLY A 146 9.42 0.69 -10.33
N ARG A 147 9.44 -0.61 -10.03
CA ARG A 147 9.41 -1.11 -8.65
C ARG A 147 10.68 -0.74 -7.89
N TYR A 148 11.84 -0.88 -8.53
CA TYR A 148 13.12 -0.45 -7.97
C TYR A 148 13.17 1.07 -7.74
N ALA A 149 12.69 1.88 -8.69
CA ALA A 149 12.58 3.33 -8.49
C ALA A 149 11.67 3.69 -7.30
N SER A 150 10.58 2.94 -7.11
CA SER A 150 9.70 3.11 -5.93
C SER A 150 10.43 2.80 -4.62
N TYR A 151 11.24 1.74 -4.60
CA TYR A 151 12.10 1.42 -3.46
C TYR A 151 13.07 2.57 -3.14
N GLN A 152 13.76 3.10 -4.15
CA GLN A 152 14.70 4.21 -3.97
C GLN A 152 14.02 5.45 -3.36
N GLY A 153 12.85 5.83 -3.87
CA GLY A 153 12.10 6.98 -3.35
C GLY A 153 11.63 6.79 -1.91
N LEU A 154 11.14 5.61 -1.55
CA LEU A 154 10.72 5.30 -0.17
C LEU A 154 11.92 5.23 0.79
N LEU A 155 13.05 4.69 0.33
CA LEU A 155 14.27 4.61 1.13
C LEU A 155 14.79 6.01 1.46
N GLU A 156 14.81 6.91 0.47
CA GLU A 156 15.22 8.30 0.67
C GLU A 156 14.34 9.01 1.70
N GLN A 157 13.01 8.84 1.61
CA GLN A 157 12.05 9.38 2.57
C GLN A 157 12.32 8.89 4.00
N LEU A 158 12.46 7.58 4.20
CA LEU A 158 12.74 7.00 5.52
C LEU A 158 14.07 7.51 6.09
N MET A 159 15.12 7.56 5.27
CA MET A 159 16.42 8.05 5.70
C MET A 159 16.42 9.54 6.07
N GLU A 160 15.57 10.35 5.43
CA GLU A 160 15.37 11.75 5.81
C GLU A 160 14.64 11.88 7.15
N GLU A 161 13.58 11.10 7.34
CA GLU A 161 12.82 11.04 8.60
C GLU A 161 13.71 10.61 9.78
N GLU A 162 14.48 9.53 9.62
CA GLU A 162 15.40 9.02 10.64
C GLU A 162 16.47 10.06 11.04
N ARG A 163 17.02 10.80 10.06
CA ARG A 163 17.98 11.89 10.31
C ARG A 163 17.32 13.04 11.09
N ALA A 164 16.11 13.43 10.71
CA ALA A 164 15.37 14.49 11.39
C ALA A 164 15.07 14.10 12.85
N GLU A 165 14.71 12.85 13.12
CA GLU A 165 14.51 12.32 14.47
C GLU A 165 15.79 12.22 15.29
N GLY A 166 16.90 11.79 14.67
CA GLY A 166 18.22 11.78 15.31
C GLY A 166 18.64 13.18 15.78
N TRP A 167 18.45 14.19 14.93
CA TRP A 167 18.75 15.58 15.27
C TRP A 167 17.88 16.14 16.40
N ARG A 168 16.57 15.79 16.43
CA ARG A 168 15.67 16.19 17.52
C ARG A 168 16.09 15.57 18.85
N ARG A 169 16.57 14.32 18.85
CA ARG A 169 17.06 13.63 20.06
C ARG A 169 18.35 14.23 20.59
N SER A 170 19.29 14.63 19.71
CA SER A 170 20.56 15.24 20.15
C SER A 170 20.44 16.65 20.72
N ARG A 171 19.25 17.27 20.62
CA ARG A 171 18.95 18.62 21.14
C ARG A 171 18.11 18.63 22.43
N ARG A 172 17.72 17.47 22.93
CA ARG A 172 17.13 17.29 24.27
C ARG A 172 18.22 16.91 25.27
#